data_AF-A0A1B6E824-F1
#
_entry.id   AF-A0A1B6E824-F1
#
_cell.length_a   1.000
_cell.length_b   1.000
_cell.length_c   1.000
_cell.angle_alpha   90.00
_cell.angle_beta   90.00
_cell.angle_gamma   90.00
#
_symmetry.space_group_name_H-M   'P 1'
#
loop_
_entity.id
_entity.type
_entity.pdbx_description
1 polymer ?
#
loop_
_entity_poly.entity_id
_entity_poly.type
_entity_poly.pdbx_seq_one_letter_code
_entity_poly.pdbx_strand_id
1 'polypeptide(L)'
;SHIEAFNNLLYRNSAQRIYCRLLSRKFDWIRVSTMKYDNVTKDLIGDIEALENHGLVTTDLTHEKIDDLCTYLTLPDLKNLCQSLNINHIGTKAHIVENLIKRYKQKPISSYFSQGESSNRLIRDKVISTLGSCVKLAEEPRKTIFRCLLLFSYPHYRGLEKDRFKTQLELLKAFHDGEVRFHDYKVAQIDLFRTREDFLQYEEAILLKSNLYEMIEVKSWDEAVNFILTAIEKYNEFVRQDDKISLLHPKILLNNLKILTGDG
;
A
#
# COMPACT_ATOMS: atom_id res chain seq x y z
N SER A 1 -2.37 -19.23 -8.30
CA SER A 1 -2.80 -17.81 -8.42
C SER A 1 -2.71 -17.11 -7.05
N HIS A 2 -2.68 -15.77 -6.95
CA HIS A 2 -2.64 -15.08 -5.63
C HIS A 2 -3.87 -15.37 -4.77
N ILE A 3 -5.03 -15.58 -5.39
CA ILE A 3 -6.28 -15.96 -4.70
C ILE A 3 -6.16 -17.38 -4.15
N GLU A 4 -5.62 -18.33 -4.92
CA GLU A 4 -5.30 -19.67 -4.41
C GLU A 4 -4.29 -19.61 -3.26
N ALA A 5 -3.27 -18.76 -3.33
CA ALA A 5 -2.30 -18.60 -2.24
C ALA A 5 -2.99 -18.15 -0.94
N PHE A 6 -3.94 -17.21 -1.02
CA PHE A 6 -4.76 -16.81 0.11
C PHE A 6 -5.70 -17.94 0.58
N ASN A 7 -6.35 -18.62 -0.35
CA ASN A 7 -7.28 -19.70 -0.02
C ASN A 7 -6.55 -20.89 0.62
N ASN A 8 -5.37 -21.27 0.13
CA ASN A 8 -4.57 -22.41 0.58
C ASN A 8 -4.03 -22.28 2.02
N LEU A 9 -4.23 -21.13 2.67
CA LEU A 9 -4.04 -20.97 4.11
C LEU A 9 -5.07 -21.76 4.96
N LEU A 10 -5.77 -22.76 4.39
CA LEU A 10 -6.89 -23.53 4.94
C LEU A 10 -6.67 -24.11 6.36
N TYR A 11 -5.43 -24.31 6.78
CA TYR A 11 -5.10 -24.85 8.11
C TYR A 11 -4.86 -23.76 9.19
N ARG A 12 -4.81 -22.47 8.81
CA ARG A 12 -4.63 -21.34 9.74
C ARG A 12 -5.61 -20.21 9.44
N ASN A 13 -6.84 -20.36 9.96
CA ASN A 13 -7.86 -19.30 9.94
C ASN A 13 -7.35 -17.96 10.54
N SER A 14 -6.38 -18.01 11.45
CA SER A 14 -5.74 -16.83 12.04
C SER A 14 -4.87 -16.06 11.03
N ALA A 15 -4.09 -16.74 10.19
CA ALA A 15 -3.24 -16.11 9.16
C ALA A 15 -4.09 -15.36 8.12
N GLN A 16 -5.18 -15.96 7.65
CA GLN A 16 -6.13 -15.27 6.76
C GLN A 16 -6.73 -14.02 7.41
N ARG A 17 -7.12 -14.10 8.68
CA ARG A 17 -7.65 -12.95 9.43
C ARG A 17 -6.60 -11.86 9.59
N ILE A 18 -5.35 -12.20 9.90
CA ILE A 18 -4.24 -11.24 9.96
C ILE A 18 -4.06 -10.56 8.61
N TYR A 19 -4.06 -11.32 7.52
CA TYR A 19 -3.95 -10.76 6.19
C TYR A 19 -5.08 -9.78 5.85
N CYS A 20 -6.33 -10.12 6.16
CA CYS A 20 -7.46 -9.20 6.05
C CYS A 20 -7.29 -7.94 6.92
N ARG A 21 -6.75 -8.06 8.14
CA ARG A 21 -6.43 -6.90 8.99
C ARG A 21 -5.37 -6.02 8.35
N LEU A 22 -4.33 -6.60 7.76
CA LEU A 22 -3.30 -5.84 7.04
C LEU A 22 -3.88 -5.12 5.82
N LEU A 23 -4.77 -5.75 5.06
CA LEU A 23 -5.45 -5.15 3.90
C LEU A 23 -6.31 -3.94 4.26
N SER A 24 -6.83 -3.89 5.50
CA SER A 24 -7.61 -2.75 6.01
C SER A 24 -6.76 -1.57 6.50
N ARG A 25 -5.43 -1.70 6.52
CA ARG A 25 -4.49 -0.66 6.97
C ARG A 25 -3.86 0.05 5.78
N LYS A 26 -3.24 1.20 6.05
CA LYS A 26 -2.37 1.87 5.08
C LYS A 26 -1.31 0.88 4.57
N PHE A 27 -1.10 0.87 3.26
CA PHE A 27 -0.10 0.02 2.62
C PHE A 27 1.31 0.52 2.97
N ASP A 28 1.87 -0.05 4.04
CA ASP A 28 3.13 0.41 4.63
C ASP A 28 3.78 -0.72 5.45
N TRP A 29 5.04 -0.54 5.85
CA TRP A 29 5.70 -1.42 6.81
C TRP A 29 5.10 -1.28 8.21
N ILE A 30 4.96 -2.40 8.91
CA ILE A 30 4.45 -2.43 10.27
C ILE A 30 5.38 -3.27 11.13
N ARG A 31 5.81 -2.71 12.27
CA ARG A 31 6.56 -3.45 13.28
C ARG A 31 5.65 -4.47 13.94
N VAL A 32 6.03 -5.74 13.92
CA VAL A 32 5.25 -6.84 14.48
C VAL A 32 5.01 -6.64 15.98
N SER A 33 5.97 -6.07 16.70
CA SER A 33 5.84 -5.73 18.13
C SER A 33 4.73 -4.71 18.44
N THR A 34 4.25 -3.95 17.45
CA THR A 34 3.17 -2.97 17.62
C THR A 34 1.79 -3.53 17.26
N MET A 35 1.74 -4.75 16.72
CA MET A 35 0.49 -5.41 16.34
C MET A 35 -0.16 -6.05 17.56
N LYS A 36 -1.34 -5.58 17.94
CA LYS A 36 -2.16 -6.14 19.03
C LYS A 36 -3.26 -7.02 18.45
N TYR A 37 -2.94 -8.28 18.17
CA TYR A 37 -3.85 -9.25 17.53
C TYR A 37 -4.11 -10.50 18.40
N ASP A 38 -4.00 -10.37 19.72
CA ASP A 38 -4.18 -11.46 20.69
C ASP A 38 -5.58 -12.10 20.62
N ASN A 39 -6.57 -11.35 20.13
CA ASN A 39 -7.92 -11.84 19.88
C ASN A 39 -8.08 -12.63 18.56
N VAL A 40 -7.05 -12.63 17.71
CA VAL A 40 -7.04 -13.30 16.40
C VAL A 40 -6.11 -14.51 16.42
N THR A 41 -4.95 -14.40 17.07
CA THR A 41 -3.91 -15.45 17.09
C THR A 41 -3.19 -15.49 18.42
N LYS A 42 -2.66 -16.67 18.74
CA LYS A 42 -1.71 -16.88 19.85
C LYS A 42 -0.26 -16.91 19.38
N ASP A 43 -0.03 -17.05 18.07
CA ASP A 43 1.27 -17.15 17.43
C ASP A 43 1.32 -16.23 16.20
N LEU A 44 1.52 -14.95 16.46
CA LEU A 44 1.58 -13.93 15.40
C LEU A 44 2.78 -14.14 14.47
N ILE A 45 3.92 -14.58 15.01
CA ILE A 45 5.14 -14.78 14.23
C ILE A 45 4.94 -15.93 13.24
N GLY A 46 4.46 -17.08 13.70
CA GLY A 46 4.22 -18.22 12.80
C GLY A 46 3.12 -17.94 11.76
N ASP A 47 2.14 -17.10 12.07
CA ASP A 47 1.16 -16.66 11.08
C ASP A 47 1.76 -15.72 10.02
N ILE A 48 2.69 -14.84 10.40
CA ILE A 48 3.42 -13.98 9.45
C ILE A 48 4.34 -14.82 8.57
N GLU A 49 5.07 -15.79 9.14
CA GLU A 49 5.90 -16.73 8.39
C GLU A 49 5.07 -17.53 7.38
N ALA A 50 3.87 -18.00 7.79
CA ALA A 50 2.96 -18.68 6.88
C ALA A 50 2.53 -17.77 5.72
N LEU A 51 2.22 -16.50 5.99
CA LEU A 51 1.87 -15.53 4.95
C LEU A 51 3.04 -15.24 3.99
N GLU A 52 4.25 -15.14 4.51
CA GLU A 52 5.46 -14.91 3.72
C GLU A 52 5.78 -16.11 2.83
N ASN A 53 5.66 -17.33 3.36
CA ASN A 53 5.83 -18.57 2.61
C ASN A 53 4.83 -18.72 1.44
N HIS A 54 3.66 -18.06 1.54
CA HIS A 54 2.66 -17.99 0.46
C HIS A 54 2.84 -16.77 -0.45
N GLY A 55 3.89 -15.97 -0.23
CA GLY A 55 4.19 -14.76 -1.00
C GLY A 55 3.18 -13.62 -0.82
N LEU A 56 2.37 -13.65 0.24
CA LEU A 56 1.31 -12.66 0.50
C LEU A 56 1.83 -11.43 1.25
N VAL A 57 2.91 -11.58 2.00
CA VAL A 57 3.62 -10.52 2.71
C VAL A 57 5.11 -10.64 2.44
N THR A 58 5.86 -9.60 2.78
CA THR A 58 7.32 -9.59 2.86
C THR A 58 7.76 -9.13 4.24
N THR A 59 8.79 -9.78 4.78
CA THR A 59 9.53 -9.35 5.98
C THR A 59 10.93 -8.83 5.64
N ASP A 60 11.31 -8.89 4.37
CA ASP A 60 12.64 -8.51 3.88
C ASP A 60 12.79 -6.98 3.74
N LEU A 61 13.58 -6.40 4.65
CA LEU A 61 13.93 -4.98 4.67
C LEU A 61 15.23 -4.66 3.90
N THR A 62 15.91 -5.64 3.28
CA THR A 62 17.26 -5.49 2.74
C THR A 62 17.37 -4.44 1.63
N HIS A 63 16.33 -4.27 0.82
CA HIS A 63 16.31 -3.36 -0.32
C HIS A 63 15.63 -2.00 -0.04
N GLU A 64 15.05 -1.81 1.15
CA GLU A 64 14.35 -0.57 1.50
C GLU A 64 15.30 0.63 1.67
N LYS A 65 14.86 1.85 1.39
CA LYS A 65 15.75 3.01 1.58
C LYS A 65 15.98 3.22 3.07
N ILE A 66 17.20 3.57 3.45
CA ILE A 66 17.52 3.81 4.86
C ILE A 66 16.70 4.99 5.41
N ASP A 67 16.44 5.99 4.56
CA ASP A 67 15.63 7.16 4.86
C ASP A 67 14.22 6.73 5.31
N ASP A 68 13.61 5.80 4.57
CA ASP A 68 12.29 5.23 4.87
C ASP A 68 12.32 4.38 6.15
N LEU A 69 13.32 3.50 6.30
CA LEU A 69 13.47 2.64 7.48
C LEU A 69 13.57 3.45 8.79
N CYS A 70 14.26 4.59 8.76
CA CYS A 70 14.42 5.46 9.92
C CYS A 70 13.10 6.08 10.39
N THR A 71 12.09 6.20 9.51
CA THR A 71 10.79 6.77 9.88
C THR A 71 10.04 5.87 10.87
N TYR A 72 10.22 4.55 10.79
CA TYR A 72 9.56 3.55 11.64
C TYR A 72 10.23 3.36 13.01
N LEU A 73 11.43 3.89 13.21
CA LEU A 73 12.08 3.88 14.52
C LEU A 73 11.41 4.87 15.48
N THR A 74 11.27 4.48 16.74
CA THR A 74 10.82 5.39 17.79
C THR A 74 11.94 6.35 18.20
N LEU A 75 11.61 7.44 18.89
CA LEU A 75 12.65 8.36 19.39
C LEU A 75 13.64 7.66 20.35
N PRO A 76 13.20 6.80 21.29
CA PRO A 76 14.13 6.01 22.10
C PRO A 76 15.04 5.09 21.26
N ASP A 77 14.48 4.41 20.26
CA ASP A 77 15.26 3.54 19.36
C ASP A 77 16.37 4.32 18.67
N LEU A 78 16.04 5.50 18.12
CA LEU A 78 16.99 6.38 17.45
C LEU A 78 18.09 6.88 18.39
N LYS A 79 17.75 7.25 19.62
CA LYS A 79 18.74 7.70 20.61
C LYS A 79 19.73 6.59 20.95
N ASN A 80 19.22 5.39 21.27
CA ASN A 80 20.05 4.24 21.62
C ASN A 80 20.93 3.80 20.44
N LEU A 81 20.36 3.78 19.23
CA LEU A 81 21.08 3.47 18.00
C LEU A 81 22.22 4.45 17.75
N CYS A 82 21.93 5.76 17.75
CA CYS A 82 22.91 6.81 17.52
C CYS A 82 23.99 6.83 18.61
N GLN A 83 23.63 6.61 19.88
CA GLN A 83 24.61 6.45 20.97
C GLN A 83 25.56 5.28 20.70
N SER A 84 25.05 4.12 20.28
CA SER A 84 25.88 2.95 19.94
C SER A 84 26.80 3.15 18.72
N LEU A 85 26.53 4.18 17.92
CA LEU A 85 27.25 4.53 16.70
C LEU A 85 28.13 5.77 16.88
N ASN A 86 28.17 6.36 18.08
CA ASN A 86 28.82 7.64 18.37
C ASN A 86 28.33 8.78 17.44
N ILE A 87 27.04 8.81 17.14
CA ILE A 87 26.36 9.85 16.37
C ILE A 87 25.64 10.80 17.34
N ASN A 88 25.58 12.09 17.00
CA ASN A 88 24.83 13.06 17.78
C ASN A 88 23.34 12.67 17.86
N HIS A 89 22.86 12.41 19.08
CA HIS A 89 21.53 11.93 19.41
C HIS A 89 20.71 12.95 20.21
N ILE A 90 21.16 14.20 20.27
CA ILE A 90 20.48 15.30 20.96
C ILE A 90 19.55 16.01 19.96
N GLY A 91 18.33 16.34 20.42
CA GLY A 91 17.37 17.12 19.65
C GLY A 91 16.10 16.36 19.28
N THR A 92 15.43 16.84 18.23
CA THR A 92 14.16 16.29 17.75
C THR A 92 14.36 14.99 16.96
N LYS A 93 13.30 14.18 16.81
CA LYS A 93 13.34 12.95 16.00
C LYS A 93 13.88 13.21 14.60
N ALA A 94 13.40 14.27 13.94
CA ALA A 94 13.82 14.64 12.59
C ALA A 94 15.34 14.94 12.52
N HIS A 95 15.87 15.68 13.49
CA HIS A 95 17.30 16.01 13.51
C HIS A 95 18.19 14.78 13.75
N ILE A 96 17.78 13.87 14.63
CA ILE A 96 18.52 12.61 14.87
C ILE A 96 18.51 11.74 13.61
N VAL A 97 17.37 11.63 12.93
CA VAL A 97 17.26 10.90 11.65
C VAL A 97 18.16 11.53 10.59
N GLU A 98 18.18 12.86 10.46
CA GLU A 98 19.07 13.57 9.54
C GLU A 98 20.55 13.28 9.82
N ASN A 99 20.98 13.33 11.09
CA ASN A 99 22.35 13.03 11.49
C ASN A 99 22.74 11.58 11.16
N LEU A 100 21.83 10.63 11.39
CA LEU A 100 22.03 9.21 11.05
C LEU A 100 22.15 9.00 9.54
N ILE A 101 21.24 9.58 8.75
CA ILE A 101 21.26 9.51 7.28
C ILE A 101 22.52 10.16 6.72
N LYS A 102 22.92 11.31 7.25
CA LYS A 102 24.17 11.99 6.88
C LYS A 102 25.37 11.08 7.13
N ARG A 103 25.43 10.41 8.28
CA ARG A 103 26.51 9.47 8.61
C ARG A 103 26.50 8.22 7.74
N TYR A 104 25.33 7.75 7.33
CA TYR A 104 25.19 6.63 6.38
C TYR A 104 25.62 7.01 4.95
N LYS A 105 25.36 8.23 4.51
CA LYS A 105 25.75 8.69 3.16
C LYS A 105 27.23 9.08 3.08
N GLN A 106 27.89 9.32 4.21
CA GLN A 106 29.33 9.59 4.28
C GLN A 106 30.15 8.35 3.91
N LYS A 107 31.02 8.48 2.90
CA LYS A 107 32.02 7.45 2.59
C LYS A 107 33.09 7.46 3.69
N PRO A 108 33.35 6.33 4.37
CA PRO A 108 34.41 6.28 5.38
C PRO A 108 35.79 6.41 4.70
N ILE A 109 36.70 7.18 5.27
CA ILE A 109 38.08 7.34 4.75
C ILE A 109 38.80 5.98 4.70
N SER A 110 38.43 5.03 5.55
CA SER A 110 38.95 3.65 5.53
C SER A 110 38.60 2.86 4.27
N SER A 111 37.58 3.26 3.50
CA SER A 111 37.28 2.63 2.20
C SER A 111 38.34 2.92 1.13
N TYR A 112 39.23 3.89 1.37
CA TYR A 112 40.39 4.15 0.52
C TYR A 112 41.61 3.30 0.89
N PHE A 113 41.66 2.73 2.10
CA PHE A 113 42.86 2.06 2.64
C PHE A 113 42.63 0.62 3.11
N SER A 114 41.41 0.11 3.14
CA SER A 114 41.10 -1.25 3.61
C SER A 114 39.84 -1.83 2.98
N GLN A 115 39.87 -3.14 2.63
CA GLN A 115 38.69 -3.94 2.27
C GLN A 115 37.86 -4.33 3.51
N GLY A 116 37.60 -3.39 4.43
CA GLY A 116 36.70 -3.61 5.55
C GLY A 116 35.23 -3.51 5.12
N GLU A 117 34.33 -4.20 5.83
CA GLU A 117 32.88 -4.06 5.64
C GLU A 117 32.48 -2.58 5.57
N SER A 118 31.71 -2.21 4.54
CA SER A 118 31.33 -0.82 4.34
C SER A 118 30.59 -0.30 5.57
N SER A 119 31.03 0.84 6.13
CA SER A 119 30.39 1.49 7.29
C SER A 119 28.87 1.63 7.14
N ASN A 120 28.38 1.65 5.91
CA ASN A 120 26.97 1.78 5.56
C ASN A 120 26.20 0.48 5.82
N ARG A 121 26.80 -0.68 5.51
CA ARG A 121 26.21 -1.99 5.81
C ARG A 121 26.01 -2.16 7.31
N LEU A 122 27.04 -1.85 8.12
CA LEU A 122 26.94 -1.91 9.58
C LEU A 122 25.84 -1.00 10.16
N ILE A 123 25.71 0.22 9.64
CA ILE A 123 24.63 1.14 10.07
C ILE A 123 23.27 0.56 9.68
N ARG A 124 23.14 0.03 8.46
CA ARG A 124 21.90 -0.60 7.98
C ARG A 124 21.50 -1.80 8.83
N ASP A 125 22.45 -2.70 9.11
CA ASP A 125 22.23 -3.89 9.92
C ASP A 125 21.78 -3.51 11.33
N LYS A 126 22.38 -2.47 11.93
CA LYS A 126 21.92 -1.93 13.21
C LYS A 126 20.53 -1.28 13.15
N VAL A 127 20.18 -0.59 12.06
CA VAL A 127 18.82 -0.04 11.88
C VAL A 127 17.80 -1.18 11.82
N ILE A 128 18.06 -2.19 10.99
CA ILE A 128 17.20 -3.36 10.83
C ILE A 128 17.08 -4.13 12.15
N SER A 129 18.19 -4.37 12.85
CA SER A 129 18.17 -5.04 14.16
C SER A 129 17.37 -4.27 15.20
N THR A 130 17.40 -2.93 15.16
CA THR A 130 16.64 -2.07 16.07
C THR A 130 15.15 -2.05 15.74
N LEU A 131 14.78 -2.11 14.45
CA LEU A 131 13.40 -2.27 14.03
C LEU A 131 12.81 -3.60 14.51
N GLY A 132 13.61 -4.66 14.49
CA GLY A 132 13.16 -6.02 14.78
C GLY A 132 12.27 -6.55 13.65
N SER A 133 11.39 -7.50 13.98
CA SER A 133 10.45 -8.08 13.00
C SER A 133 9.50 -7.02 12.46
N CYS A 134 9.51 -6.85 11.13
CA CYS A 134 8.60 -6.00 10.37
C CYS A 134 7.91 -6.82 9.29
N VAL A 135 6.73 -6.38 8.89
CA VAL A 135 5.97 -7.01 7.81
C VAL A 135 5.27 -5.95 6.98
N LYS A 136 5.20 -6.18 5.68
CA LYS A 136 4.45 -5.38 4.69
C LYS A 136 3.71 -6.32 3.75
N LEU A 137 2.53 -5.91 3.31
CA LEU A 137 1.81 -6.67 2.26
C LEU A 137 2.66 -6.78 1.00
N ALA A 138 2.65 -7.92 0.34
CA ALA A 138 3.23 -8.03 -0.98
C ALA A 138 2.34 -7.26 -1.98
N GLU A 139 2.97 -6.48 -2.86
CA GLU A 139 2.28 -5.53 -3.73
C GLU A 139 1.33 -6.23 -4.72
N GLU A 140 1.80 -7.26 -5.40
CA GLU A 140 1.03 -7.93 -6.46
C GLU A 140 -0.17 -8.73 -5.95
N PRO A 141 -0.07 -9.53 -4.86
CA PRO A 141 -1.24 -10.14 -4.23
C PRO A 141 -2.24 -9.10 -3.73
N ARG A 142 -1.75 -8.00 -3.12
CA ARG A 142 -2.61 -6.89 -2.68
C ARG A 142 -3.38 -6.29 -3.86
N LYS A 143 -2.70 -5.93 -4.96
CA LYS A 143 -3.35 -5.41 -6.17
C LYS A 143 -4.41 -6.38 -6.69
N THR A 144 -4.11 -7.67 -6.71
CA THR A 144 -5.06 -8.70 -7.16
C THR A 144 -6.35 -8.69 -6.34
N ILE A 145 -6.25 -8.57 -5.03
CA ILE A 145 -7.43 -8.52 -4.14
C ILE A 145 -8.20 -7.20 -4.30
N PHE A 146 -7.49 -6.08 -4.42
CA PHE A 146 -8.13 -4.78 -4.65
C PHE A 146 -8.86 -4.73 -6.01
N ARG A 147 -8.34 -5.40 -7.04
CA ARG A 147 -9.03 -5.60 -8.32
C ARG A 147 -10.31 -6.41 -8.17
N CYS A 148 -10.30 -7.48 -7.39
CA CYS A 148 -11.51 -8.23 -7.06
C CYS A 148 -12.54 -7.36 -6.34
N LEU A 149 -12.10 -6.51 -5.41
CA LEU A 149 -12.98 -5.57 -4.70
C LEU A 149 -13.52 -4.47 -5.60
N LEU A 150 -12.71 -3.97 -6.53
CA LEU A 150 -13.12 -3.00 -7.54
C LEU A 150 -14.28 -3.58 -8.38
N LEU A 151 -14.13 -4.82 -8.86
CA LEU A 151 -15.17 -5.53 -9.60
C LEU A 151 -16.41 -5.80 -8.74
N PHE A 152 -16.23 -6.24 -7.49
CA PHE A 152 -17.32 -6.55 -6.57
C PHE A 152 -18.22 -5.34 -6.26
N SER A 153 -17.63 -4.16 -6.14
CA SER A 153 -18.34 -2.93 -5.72
C SER A 153 -18.60 -1.95 -6.86
N TYR A 154 -18.28 -2.34 -8.09
CA TYR A 154 -18.63 -1.60 -9.29
C TYR A 154 -20.15 -1.64 -9.55
N PRO A 155 -20.76 -0.59 -10.13
CA PRO A 155 -20.26 0.79 -10.27
C PRO A 155 -20.60 1.66 -9.04
N HIS A 156 -21.01 1.04 -7.93
CA HIS A 156 -21.72 1.72 -6.86
C HIS A 156 -20.82 2.28 -5.75
N TYR A 157 -19.54 1.91 -5.71
CA TYR A 157 -18.61 2.47 -4.73
C TYR A 157 -18.38 3.98 -4.94
N ARG A 158 -18.52 4.76 -3.86
CA ARG A 158 -18.38 6.23 -3.87
C ARG A 158 -17.30 6.77 -2.93
N GLY A 159 -16.65 5.92 -2.15
CA GLY A 159 -15.58 6.33 -1.24
C GLY A 159 -14.23 6.46 -1.94
N LEU A 160 -13.18 6.65 -1.13
CA LEU A 160 -11.78 6.67 -1.59
C LEU A 160 -11.24 5.25 -1.71
N GLU A 161 -10.34 5.01 -2.67
CA GLU A 161 -9.77 3.68 -2.90
C GLU A 161 -9.05 3.11 -1.68
N LYS A 162 -8.42 3.96 -0.86
CA LYS A 162 -7.80 3.56 0.41
C LYS A 162 -8.79 2.93 1.40
N ASP A 163 -10.06 3.31 1.34
CA ASP A 163 -11.10 2.89 2.27
C ASP A 163 -11.95 1.73 1.72
N ARG A 164 -11.84 1.42 0.42
CA ARG A 164 -12.69 0.43 -0.27
C ARG A 164 -12.72 -0.91 0.46
N PHE A 165 -11.56 -1.45 0.82
CA PHE A 165 -11.48 -2.73 1.54
C PHE A 165 -12.29 -2.71 2.84
N LYS A 166 -12.11 -1.66 3.64
CA LYS A 166 -12.79 -1.49 4.93
C LYS A 166 -14.30 -1.34 4.74
N THR A 167 -14.74 -0.48 3.83
CA THR A 167 -16.16 -0.27 3.54
C THR A 167 -16.85 -1.55 3.05
N GLN A 168 -16.21 -2.32 2.17
CA GLN A 168 -16.79 -3.59 1.71
C GLN A 168 -16.84 -4.63 2.82
N LEU A 169 -15.84 -4.68 3.71
CA LEU A 169 -15.85 -5.57 4.86
C LEU A 169 -16.98 -5.20 5.85
N GLU A 170 -17.22 -3.91 6.07
CA GLU A 170 -18.34 -3.41 6.89
C GLU A 170 -19.70 -3.78 6.28
N LEU A 171 -19.86 -3.65 4.95
CA LEU A 171 -21.07 -4.08 4.24
C LEU A 171 -21.31 -5.59 4.40
N LEU A 172 -20.28 -6.42 4.22
CA LEU A 172 -20.38 -7.87 4.39
C LEU A 172 -20.72 -8.25 5.83
N LYS A 173 -20.16 -7.52 6.81
CA LYS A 173 -20.50 -7.70 8.23
C LYS A 173 -21.96 -7.34 8.49
N ALA A 174 -22.44 -6.17 8.03
CA ALA A 174 -23.82 -5.75 8.21
C ALA A 174 -24.81 -6.72 7.54
N PHE A 175 -24.43 -7.29 6.38
CA PHE A 175 -25.20 -8.37 5.75
C PHE A 175 -25.23 -9.64 6.61
N HIS A 176 -24.08 -10.08 7.13
CA HIS A 176 -24.00 -11.25 8.00
C HIS A 176 -24.80 -11.07 9.30
N ASP A 177 -24.75 -9.88 9.89
CA ASP A 177 -25.47 -9.52 11.12
C ASP A 177 -26.99 -9.30 10.86
N GLY A 178 -27.42 -9.31 9.59
CA GLY A 178 -28.81 -9.17 9.17
C GLY A 178 -29.34 -7.72 9.14
N GLU A 179 -28.46 -6.74 9.35
CA GLU A 179 -28.75 -5.31 9.27
C GLU A 179 -29.00 -4.85 7.82
N VAL A 180 -28.34 -5.50 6.87
CA VAL A 180 -28.49 -5.26 5.43
C VAL A 180 -29.00 -6.53 4.75
N ARG A 181 -29.91 -6.37 3.79
CA ARG A 181 -30.33 -7.45 2.89
C ARG A 181 -30.18 -7.00 1.45
N PHE A 182 -29.60 -7.86 0.62
CA PHE A 182 -29.62 -7.66 -0.83
C PHE A 182 -30.98 -8.03 -1.39
N HIS A 183 -31.42 -7.30 -2.42
CA HIS A 183 -32.64 -7.63 -3.13
C HIS A 183 -32.42 -8.88 -4.00
N ASP A 184 -33.46 -9.67 -4.17
CA ASP A 184 -33.45 -10.77 -5.13
C ASP A 184 -33.66 -10.22 -6.55
N TYR A 185 -32.71 -10.47 -7.43
CA TYR A 185 -32.80 -10.12 -8.85
C TYR A 185 -32.12 -11.18 -9.72
N LYS A 186 -32.53 -11.23 -10.99
CA LYS A 186 -31.88 -12.09 -11.98
C LYS A 186 -30.61 -11.40 -12.47
N VAL A 187 -29.47 -12.05 -12.29
CA VAL A 187 -28.18 -11.55 -12.79
C VAL A 187 -28.06 -11.86 -14.27
N ALA A 188 -27.89 -10.82 -15.09
CA ALA A 188 -27.48 -10.97 -16.48
C ALA A 188 -25.95 -10.93 -16.56
N GLN A 189 -25.36 -11.85 -17.32
CA GLN A 189 -23.93 -11.79 -17.64
C GLN A 189 -23.70 -10.79 -18.77
N ILE A 190 -22.86 -9.79 -18.50
CA ILE A 190 -22.49 -8.75 -19.47
C ILE A 190 -20.98 -8.59 -19.42
N ASP A 191 -20.35 -8.56 -20.60
CA ASP A 191 -18.93 -8.26 -20.73
C ASP A 191 -18.70 -6.77 -20.48
N LEU A 192 -18.35 -6.42 -19.24
CA LEU A 192 -18.06 -5.04 -18.82
C LEU A 192 -16.73 -4.54 -19.40
N PHE A 193 -15.72 -5.41 -19.44
CA PHE A 193 -14.37 -5.13 -19.96
C PHE A 193 -14.06 -6.18 -21.04
N ARG A 194 -13.59 -5.76 -22.22
CA ARG A 194 -13.33 -6.69 -23.33
C ARG A 194 -11.99 -7.38 -23.16
N THR A 195 -11.04 -6.63 -22.65
CA THR A 195 -9.69 -7.12 -22.39
C THR A 195 -9.28 -6.84 -20.95
N ARG A 196 -8.25 -7.54 -20.50
CA ARG A 196 -7.58 -7.23 -19.23
C ARG A 196 -7.05 -5.79 -19.23
N GLU A 197 -6.56 -5.30 -20.37
CA GLU A 197 -5.99 -3.95 -20.48
C GLU A 197 -7.05 -2.88 -20.25
N ASP A 198 -8.26 -3.07 -20.80
CA ASP A 198 -9.40 -2.16 -20.57
C ASP A 198 -9.68 -2.01 -19.07
N PHE A 199 -9.66 -3.14 -18.34
CA PHE A 199 -9.87 -3.15 -16.90
C PHE A 199 -8.73 -2.48 -16.14
N LEU A 200 -7.47 -2.68 -16.56
CA LEU A 200 -6.31 -2.05 -15.93
C LEU A 200 -6.31 -0.53 -16.13
N GLN A 201 -6.70 -0.05 -17.30
CA GLN A 201 -6.88 1.37 -17.57
C GLN A 201 -8.01 1.98 -16.72
N TYR A 202 -9.11 1.24 -16.54
CA TYR A 202 -10.17 1.64 -15.61
C TYR A 202 -9.69 1.71 -14.15
N GLU A 203 -8.95 0.71 -13.68
CA GLU A 203 -8.31 0.72 -12.36
C GLU A 203 -7.42 1.96 -12.19
N GLU A 204 -6.55 2.25 -13.17
CA GLU A 204 -5.67 3.42 -13.13
C GLU A 204 -6.46 4.72 -13.02
N ALA A 205 -7.50 4.90 -13.84
CA ALA A 205 -8.34 6.10 -13.80
C ALA A 205 -9.04 6.29 -12.44
N ILE A 206 -9.50 5.20 -11.82
CA ILE A 206 -10.11 5.22 -10.49
C ILE A 206 -9.07 5.61 -9.42
N LEU A 207 -7.86 5.05 -9.47
CA LEU A 207 -6.77 5.39 -8.56
C LEU A 207 -6.34 6.86 -8.71
N LEU A 208 -6.21 7.36 -9.94
CA LEU A 208 -5.90 8.78 -10.20
C LEU A 208 -6.95 9.69 -9.56
N LYS A 209 -8.24 9.41 -9.79
CA LYS A 209 -9.34 10.17 -9.20
C LYS A 209 -9.29 10.16 -7.66
N SER A 210 -9.06 8.99 -7.06
CA SER A 210 -8.96 8.86 -5.59
C SER A 210 -7.79 9.65 -5.02
N ASN A 211 -6.61 9.54 -5.64
CA ASN A 211 -5.42 10.27 -5.20
C ASN A 211 -5.63 11.78 -5.23
N LEU A 212 -6.31 12.29 -6.27
CA LEU A 212 -6.66 13.70 -6.32
C LEU A 212 -7.58 14.12 -5.18
N TYR A 213 -8.65 13.36 -4.91
CA TYR A 213 -9.54 13.66 -3.79
C TYR A 213 -8.80 13.64 -2.46
N GLU A 214 -7.86 12.70 -2.27
CA GLU A 214 -7.01 12.67 -1.08
C GLU A 214 -6.14 13.94 -0.95
N MET A 215 -5.53 14.41 -2.04
CA MET A 215 -4.75 15.66 -2.06
C MET A 215 -5.61 16.88 -1.72
N ILE A 216 -6.85 16.92 -2.23
CA ILE A 216 -7.83 17.98 -1.94
C ILE A 216 -8.22 17.95 -0.46
N GLU A 217 -8.48 16.77 0.12
CA GLU A 217 -8.81 16.62 1.55
C GLU A 217 -7.71 17.16 2.47
N VAL A 218 -6.44 16.93 2.12
CA VAL A 218 -5.30 17.43 2.90
C VAL A 218 -4.88 18.86 2.53
N LYS A 219 -5.63 19.53 1.63
CA LYS A 219 -5.38 20.90 1.16
C LYS A 219 -4.00 21.10 0.52
N SER A 220 -3.45 20.05 -0.10
CA SER A 220 -2.19 20.12 -0.84
C SER A 220 -2.43 20.62 -2.27
N TRP A 221 -2.80 21.90 -2.40
CA TRP A 221 -3.28 22.46 -3.68
C TRP A 221 -2.22 22.46 -4.77
N ASP A 222 -0.96 22.78 -4.45
CA ASP A 222 0.12 22.83 -5.42
C ASP A 222 0.45 21.43 -5.99
N GLU A 223 0.44 20.41 -5.14
CA GLU A 223 0.62 19.01 -5.56
C GLU A 223 -0.58 18.54 -6.39
N ALA A 224 -1.81 18.91 -5.99
CA ALA A 224 -3.03 18.57 -6.71
C ALA A 224 -3.04 19.15 -8.13
N VAL A 225 -2.60 20.39 -8.33
CA VAL A 225 -2.51 21.02 -9.66
C VAL A 225 -1.52 20.28 -10.56
N ASN A 226 -0.30 20.02 -10.06
CA ASN A 226 0.71 19.27 -10.81
C ASN A 226 0.22 17.85 -11.17
N PHE A 227 -0.49 17.21 -10.23
CA PHE A 227 -1.09 15.91 -10.42
C PHE A 227 -2.18 15.91 -11.50
N ILE A 228 -3.07 16.93 -11.50
CA ILE A 228 -4.11 17.10 -12.53
C ILE A 228 -3.49 17.28 -13.91
N LEU A 229 -2.46 18.11 -14.05
CA LEU A 229 -1.79 18.32 -15.34
C LEU A 229 -1.26 17.00 -15.92
N THR A 230 -0.61 16.20 -15.07
CA THR A 230 -0.12 14.86 -15.45
C THR A 230 -1.27 13.92 -15.82
N ALA A 231 -2.39 13.97 -15.10
CA ALA A 231 -3.57 13.14 -15.39
C ALA A 231 -4.24 13.53 -16.72
N ILE A 232 -4.27 14.83 -17.05
CA ILE A 232 -4.80 15.35 -18.32
C ILE A 232 -3.92 14.90 -19.49
N GLU A 233 -2.60 14.92 -19.36
CA GLU A 233 -1.68 14.40 -20.38
C GLU A 233 -1.96 12.93 -20.69
N LYS A 234 -2.05 12.09 -19.65
CA LYS A 234 -2.40 10.67 -19.78
C LYS A 234 -3.76 10.46 -20.45
N TYR A 235 -4.76 11.26 -20.06
CA TYR A 235 -6.08 11.20 -20.68
C TYR A 235 -6.04 11.57 -22.18
N ASN A 236 -5.28 12.60 -22.54
CA ASN A 236 -5.13 13.02 -23.93
C ASN A 236 -4.40 11.96 -24.78
N GLU A 237 -3.40 11.29 -24.21
CA GLU A 237 -2.76 10.13 -24.86
C GLU A 237 -3.75 8.99 -25.10
N PHE A 238 -4.57 8.68 -24.09
CA PHE A 238 -5.62 7.67 -24.19
C PHE A 238 -6.64 7.99 -25.29
N VAL A 239 -7.16 9.22 -25.33
CA VAL A 239 -8.13 9.66 -26.35
C VAL A 239 -7.55 9.61 -27.76
N ARG A 240 -6.24 9.90 -27.92
CA ARG A 240 -5.56 9.83 -29.24
C ARG A 240 -5.35 8.40 -29.74
N GLN A 241 -5.27 7.43 -28.84
CA GLN A 241 -5.04 6.02 -29.18
C GLN A 241 -6.35 5.28 -29.51
N ASP A 242 -7.50 5.77 -29.05
CA ASP A 242 -8.78 5.07 -29.16
C ASP A 242 -9.75 5.79 -30.12
N ASP A 243 -9.63 5.50 -31.42
CA ASP A 243 -10.52 6.00 -32.49
C ASP A 243 -11.98 5.47 -32.41
N LYS A 244 -12.33 4.67 -31.39
CA LYS A 244 -13.65 4.03 -31.25
C LYS A 244 -14.35 4.37 -29.93
N ILE A 245 -14.69 5.64 -29.74
CA ILE A 245 -15.60 6.13 -28.69
C ILE A 245 -17.06 5.72 -29.02
N SER A 246 -17.36 4.42 -29.05
CA SER A 246 -18.70 3.88 -29.32
C SER A 246 -19.21 2.96 -28.19
N LEU A 247 -18.61 3.01 -27.00
CA LEU A 247 -18.88 2.03 -25.94
C LEU A 247 -19.25 2.69 -24.61
N LEU A 248 -19.98 1.94 -23.77
CA LEU A 248 -20.28 2.32 -22.38
C LEU A 248 -19.01 2.64 -21.57
N HIS A 249 -17.90 1.99 -21.89
CA HIS A 249 -16.62 2.07 -21.19
C HIS A 249 -15.92 3.45 -21.31
N PRO A 250 -15.71 4.02 -22.52
CA PRO A 250 -15.27 5.40 -22.68
C PRO A 250 -16.16 6.38 -21.94
N LYS A 251 -17.50 6.26 -21.98
CA LYS A 251 -18.40 7.21 -21.27
C LYS A 251 -18.24 7.20 -19.75
N ILE A 252 -17.91 6.06 -19.15
CA ILE A 252 -17.70 5.93 -17.70
C ILE A 252 -16.30 6.41 -17.30
N LEU A 253 -15.28 6.11 -18.10
CA LEU A 253 -13.94 6.69 -17.98
C LEU A 253 -14.00 8.22 -18.14
N LEU A 254 -14.61 8.69 -19.22
CA LEU A 254 -14.90 10.11 -19.46
C LEU A 254 -15.69 10.72 -18.31
N ASN A 255 -16.72 10.09 -17.75
CA ASN A 255 -17.46 10.69 -16.62
C ASN A 255 -16.63 10.78 -15.34
N ASN A 256 -15.73 9.82 -15.09
CA ASN A 256 -14.84 9.86 -13.92
C ASN A 256 -13.68 10.85 -14.12
N LEU A 257 -13.27 11.11 -15.37
CA LEU A 257 -12.17 12.02 -15.73
C LEU A 257 -12.66 13.42 -16.13
N LYS A 258 -13.92 13.60 -16.55
CA LYS A 258 -14.56 14.90 -16.84
C LYS A 258 -14.71 15.76 -15.59
N ILE A 259 -14.83 15.12 -14.42
CA ILE A 259 -14.75 15.80 -13.12
C ILE A 259 -13.41 16.56 -12.97
N LEU A 260 -12.36 16.13 -13.68
CA LEU A 260 -11.03 16.75 -13.66
C LEU A 260 -10.88 17.92 -14.65
N THR A 261 -11.74 18.03 -15.67
CA THR A 261 -11.64 19.05 -16.72
C THR A 261 -12.64 20.19 -16.56
N GLY A 262 -13.54 20.14 -15.57
CA GLY A 262 -14.49 21.22 -15.29
C GLY A 262 -15.65 21.36 -16.28
N ASP A 263 -15.76 20.47 -17.26
CA ASP A 263 -16.90 20.43 -18.19
C ASP A 263 -18.05 19.63 -17.57
N GLY A 264 -18.82 20.29 -16.71
CA GLY A 264 -20.07 19.84 -16.11
C GLY A 264 -21.10 20.94 -16.06
#